data_AF-A0A1X7A5H2-F1
#
_entry.id   AF-A0A1X7A5H2-F1
#
_cell.length_a   1.000
_cell.length_b   1.000
_cell.length_c   1.000
_cell.angle_alpha   90.00
_cell.angle_beta   90.00
_cell.angle_gamma   90.00
#
_symmetry.space_group_name_H-M   'P 1'
#
loop_
_entity.id
_entity.type
_entity.pdbx_description
1 polymer ?
#
loop_
_entity_poly.entity_id
_entity_poly.type
_entity_poly.pdbx_seq_one_letter_code
_entity_poly.pdbx_strand_id
1 'polypeptide(L)'
;MDYLLGVWLSGDHWRVLAFQLIEGGKLPGIDIVLGVISKDISPVSIYAFFMTPQPQLMRAGKMASPIEWLISDCDPDAVAELARNL
;
A
#
# COMPACT_ATOMS: atom_id res chain seq x y z
N MET A 1 -13.58 7.10 3.62
CA MET A 1 -13.38 8.14 2.59
C MET A 1 -12.40 7.53 1.61
N ASP A 2 -12.76 7.39 0.33
CA ASP A 2 -11.88 6.78 -0.69
C ASP A 2 -10.80 7.77 -1.12
N TYR A 3 -9.53 7.36 -1.09
CA TYR A 3 -8.44 8.19 -1.61
C TYR A 3 -7.28 7.36 -2.15
N LEU A 4 -6.55 7.96 -3.08
CA LEU A 4 -5.30 7.42 -3.63
C LEU A 4 -4.17 8.39 -3.26
N LEU A 5 -3.01 7.86 -2.92
CA LEU A 5 -1.78 8.64 -2.82
C LEU A 5 -1.40 9.20 -4.17
N GLY A 6 -1.27 10.52 -4.21
CA GLY A 6 -0.80 11.28 -5.34
C GLY A 6 0.52 11.97 -5.05
N VAL A 7 1.35 12.10 -6.07
CA VAL A 7 2.50 13.01 -6.07
C VAL A 7 2.17 14.19 -6.97
N TRP A 8 2.41 15.40 -6.47
CA TRP A 8 2.36 16.63 -7.27
C TRP A 8 3.70 16.79 -7.99
N LEU A 9 3.70 16.62 -9.32
CA LEU A 9 4.86 16.98 -10.14
C LEU A 9 4.75 18.47 -10.42
N SER A 10 5.83 19.23 -10.21
CA SER A 10 5.92 20.69 -10.38
C SER A 10 5.67 21.15 -11.83
N GLY A 11 4.43 20.99 -12.30
CA GLY A 11 4.06 21.12 -13.71
C GLY A 11 2.62 20.72 -14.06
N ASP A 12 1.67 20.91 -13.13
CA ASP A 12 0.22 21.10 -13.42
C ASP A 12 -0.74 19.89 -13.29
N HIS A 13 -0.31 18.75 -12.73
CA HIS A 13 -1.24 17.64 -12.49
C HIS A 13 -0.82 16.70 -11.35
N TRP A 14 -1.82 16.02 -10.78
CA TRP A 14 -1.61 14.89 -9.89
C TRP A 14 -1.20 13.64 -10.66
N ARG A 15 -0.27 12.87 -10.12
CA ARG A 15 0.02 11.50 -10.54
C ARG A 15 -0.23 10.55 -9.39
N VAL A 16 -1.01 9.52 -9.65
CA VAL A 16 -1.24 8.43 -8.70
C VAL A 16 -0.10 7.42 -8.80
N LEU A 17 0.36 6.90 -7.66
CA LEU A 17 1.31 5.79 -7.66
C LEU A 17 0.60 4.52 -8.13
N ALA A 18 1.07 3.95 -9.24
CA ALA A 18 0.35 2.91 -9.99
C ALA A 18 0.01 1.65 -9.17
N PHE A 19 0.79 1.30 -8.14
CA PHE A 19 0.58 0.11 -7.31
C PHE A 19 -0.77 0.07 -6.57
N GLN A 20 -1.43 1.23 -6.45
CA GLN A 20 -2.72 1.35 -5.79
C GLN A 20 -3.88 0.86 -6.66
N LEU A 21 -3.61 0.56 -7.92
CA LEU A 21 -4.59 0.17 -8.92
C LEU A 21 -4.23 -1.20 -9.51
N ILE A 22 -5.27 -2.00 -9.75
CA ILE A 22 -5.24 -3.30 -10.44
C ILE A 22 -6.26 -3.28 -11.58
N GLU A 23 -6.30 -4.31 -12.43
CA GLU A 23 -7.22 -4.38 -13.57
C GLU A 23 -8.70 -4.18 -13.16
N GLY A 24 -9.08 -4.69 -11.98
CA GLY A 24 -10.42 -4.53 -11.40
C GLY A 24 -10.70 -3.21 -10.68
N GLY A 25 -9.78 -2.24 -10.71
CA GLY A 25 -9.93 -0.94 -10.05
C GLY A 25 -8.87 -0.70 -8.98
N LYS A 26 -9.29 -0.46 -7.74
CA LYS A 26 -8.39 -0.18 -6.63
C LYS A 26 -7.89 -1.47 -5.99
N LEU A 27 -6.65 -1.48 -5.49
CA LEU A 27 -6.13 -2.59 -4.70
C LEU A 27 -7.04 -2.83 -3.48
N PRO A 28 -7.58 -4.06 -3.29
CA PRO A 28 -8.47 -4.36 -2.17
C PRO A 28 -7.83 -4.03 -0.82
N GLY A 29 -8.62 -3.46 0.10
CA GLY A 29 -8.16 -3.13 1.45
C GLY A 29 -7.15 -1.98 1.55
N ILE A 30 -6.73 -1.36 0.44
CA ILE A 30 -5.68 -0.35 0.47
C ILE A 30 -6.05 0.89 1.28
N ASP A 31 -7.33 1.31 1.34
CA ASP A 31 -7.72 2.48 2.14
C ASP A 31 -7.52 2.26 3.64
N ILE A 32 -7.64 1.01 4.10
CA ILE A 32 -7.41 0.64 5.50
C ILE A 32 -5.93 0.88 5.82
N VAL A 33 -5.04 0.44 4.93
CA VAL A 33 -3.59 0.59 5.08
C VAL A 33 -3.17 2.05 4.95
N LEU A 34 -3.65 2.76 3.93
CA LEU A 34 -3.34 4.18 3.75
C LEU A 34 -3.93 5.03 4.88
N GLY A 35 -5.04 4.59 5.48
CA GLY A 35 -5.75 5.27 6.58
C GLY A 35 -4.92 5.42 7.84
N VAL A 36 -3.95 4.54 8.05
CA VAL A 36 -3.13 4.48 9.25
C VAL A 36 -1.72 5.03 9.06
N ILE A 37 -1.32 5.32 7.82
CA ILE A 37 0.00 5.89 7.51
C ILE A 37 0.02 7.38 7.84
N SER A 38 1.06 7.83 8.55
CA SER A 38 1.26 9.26 8.79
C SER A 38 1.43 10.03 7.48
N LYS A 39 0.81 11.21 7.39
CA LYS A 39 0.88 12.09 6.21
C LYS A 39 2.28 12.64 5.93
N ASP A 40 3.19 12.55 6.90
CA ASP A 40 4.58 13.02 6.79
C ASP A 40 5.48 11.98 6.11
N ILE A 41 5.01 10.75 5.92
CA ILE A 41 5.78 9.69 5.25
C ILE A 41 5.88 9.98 3.76
N SER A 42 7.10 9.89 3.24
CA SER A 42 7.34 10.15 1.82
C SER A 42 6.61 9.13 0.95
N PRO A 43 6.02 9.54 -0.20
CA PRO A 43 5.37 8.61 -1.13
C PRO A 43 6.30 7.48 -1.62
N VAL A 44 7.62 7.73 -1.67
CA VAL A 44 8.64 6.73 -2.01
C VAL A 44 8.80 5.68 -0.91
N SER A 45 8.77 6.08 0.36
CA SER A 45 8.81 5.15 1.50
C SER A 45 7.57 4.26 1.52
N ILE A 46 6.39 4.82 1.24
CA ILE A 46 5.14 4.06 1.14
C ILE A 46 5.23 3.06 -0.02
N TYR A 47 5.70 3.49 -1.19
CA TYR A 47 5.94 2.60 -2.32
C TYR A 47 6.89 1.45 -1.95
N ALA A 48 8.03 1.76 -1.32
CA ALA A 48 9.02 0.76 -0.92
C ALA A 48 8.41 -0.26 0.05
N PHE A 49 7.60 0.18 1.02
CA PHE A 49 6.87 -0.70 1.93
C PHE A 49 5.98 -1.69 1.18
N PHE A 50 5.15 -1.21 0.24
CA PHE A 50 4.22 -2.07 -0.50
C PHE A 50 4.92 -3.12 -1.37
N MET A 51 6.17 -2.86 -1.79
CA MET A 51 6.95 -3.74 -2.66
C MET A 51 7.91 -4.67 -1.92
N THR A 52 8.11 -4.48 -0.60
CA THR A 52 9.10 -5.23 0.17
C THR A 52 8.42 -6.39 0.93
N PRO A 53 8.88 -7.64 0.76
CA PRO A 53 8.40 -8.77 1.57
C PRO A 53 8.56 -8.52 3.07
N GLN A 54 7.50 -8.78 3.82
CA GLN A 54 7.46 -8.59 5.27
C GLN A 54 7.51 -9.95 5.98
N PRO A 55 8.35 -10.14 7.01
CA PRO A 55 8.42 -11.41 7.75
C PRO A 55 7.13 -11.75 8.50
N GLN A 56 6.28 -10.76 8.78
CA GLN A 56 4.97 -10.95 9.43
C GLN A 56 3.88 -11.39 8.44
N LEU A 57 4.10 -11.19 7.13
CA LEU A 57 3.14 -11.56 6.08
C LEU A 57 3.59 -12.87 5.44
N MET A 58 3.29 -13.99 6.11
CA MET A 58 3.66 -15.32 5.62
C MET A 58 2.51 -15.97 4.86
N ARG A 59 2.72 -16.27 3.58
CA ARG A 59 1.75 -16.97 2.72
C ARG A 59 2.41 -18.18 2.07
N ALA A 60 1.78 -19.35 2.22
CA ALA A 60 2.27 -20.61 1.66
C ALA A 60 3.77 -20.89 1.95
N GLY A 61 4.22 -20.55 3.16
CA GLY A 61 5.61 -20.76 3.59
C GLY A 61 6.64 -19.76 3.05
N LYS A 62 6.21 -18.68 2.39
CA LYS A 62 7.08 -17.59 1.91
C LYS A 62 6.63 -16.25 2.46
N MET A 63 7.58 -15.34 2.67
CA MET A 63 7.27 -13.94 2.96
C MET A 63 6.62 -13.32 1.71
N ALA A 64 5.54 -12.60 1.93
CA ALA A 64 4.83 -11.82 0.93
C ALA A 64 5.05 -10.33 1.20
N SER A 65 5.09 -9.55 0.13
CA SER A 65 4.96 -8.10 0.23
C SER A 65 3.51 -7.70 0.54
N PRO A 66 3.28 -6.48 1.07
CA PRO A 66 1.92 -5.98 1.30
C PRO A 66 1.04 -6.01 0.05
N ILE A 67 1.59 -5.70 -1.13
CA ILE A 67 0.81 -5.75 -2.37
C ILE A 67 0.39 -7.18 -2.73
N GLU A 68 1.30 -8.14 -2.61
CA GLU A 68 0.98 -9.56 -2.87
C GLU A 68 -0.05 -10.10 -1.88
N TRP A 69 0.03 -9.66 -0.62
CA TRP A 69 -0.92 -10.02 0.43
C TRP A 69 -2.34 -9.53 0.09
N LEU A 70 -2.48 -8.25 -0.25
CA LEU A 70 -3.76 -7.64 -0.58
C LEU A 70 -4.34 -8.16 -1.91
N ILE A 71 -3.50 -8.39 -2.93
CA ILE A 71 -3.92 -9.02 -4.19
C ILE A 71 -4.44 -10.45 -3.95
N SER A 72 -3.89 -11.14 -2.94
CA SER A 72 -4.30 -12.49 -2.58
C SER A 72 -5.57 -12.54 -1.71
N ASP A 73 -6.28 -11.42 -1.55
CA ASP A 73 -7.49 -11.29 -0.73
C ASP A 73 -7.28 -11.73 0.74
N CYS A 74 -6.05 -11.56 1.23
CA CYS A 74 -5.70 -11.79 2.63
C CYS A 74 -6.05 -10.56 3.48
N ASP A 75 -6.11 -10.73 4.81
CA ASP A 75 -6.58 -9.72 5.75
C ASP A 75 -5.78 -8.38 5.65
N PRO A 76 -6.43 -7.27 5.24
CA PRO A 76 -5.78 -5.97 5.15
C PRO A 76 -5.33 -5.38 6.49
N ASP A 77 -5.96 -5.75 7.61
CA ASP A 77 -5.61 -5.22 8.93
C ASP A 77 -4.18 -5.64 9.34
N ALA A 78 -3.75 -6.85 8.94
CA ALA A 78 -2.37 -7.31 9.15
C ALA A 78 -1.34 -6.39 8.47
N VAL A 79 -1.68 -5.84 7.30
CA VAL A 79 -0.83 -4.87 6.59
C VAL A 79 -0.90 -3.50 7.26
N ALA A 80 -2.08 -3.08 7.70
CA ALA A 80 -2.28 -1.81 8.40
C ALA A 80 -1.47 -1.76 9.72
N GLU A 81 -1.42 -2.85 10.49
CA GLU A 81 -0.59 -2.92 11.70
C GLU A 81 0.90 -2.65 11.41
N LEU A 82 1.43 -3.18 10.30
CA LEU A 82 2.81 -2.92 9.89
C LEU A 82 2.99 -1.47 9.44
N ALA A 83 2.02 -0.94 8.68
CA ALA A 83 2.06 0.40 8.13
C ALA A 83 1.99 1.51 9.19
N ARG A 84 1.47 1.24 10.39
CA ARG A 84 1.50 2.19 11.53
C ARG A 84 2.90 2.53 12.00
N ASN A 85 3.88 1.67 11.70
CA ASN A 85 5.27 1.82 12.14
C ASN A 85 6.21 2.29 11.02
N LEU A 86 5.66 2.80 9.91
CA LEU A 86 6.42 3.36 8.79
C LEU A 86 7.13 4.67 9.13
#